data_AF-A0A959Y499-F1
#
_entry.id   AF-A0A959Y499-F1
#
_cell.length_a   1.000
_cell.length_b   1.000
_cell.length_c   1.000
_cell.angle_alpha   90.00
_cell.angle_beta   90.00
_cell.angle_gamma   90.00
#
_symmetry.space_group_name_H-M   'P 1'
#
loop_
_entity.id
_entity.type
_entity.pdbx_description
1 polymer ?
#
loop_
_entity_poly.entity_id
_entity_poly.type
_entity_poly.pdbx_seq_one_letter_code
_entity_poly.pdbx_strand_id
1 'polypeptide(L)'
;GAIARFDRGAIEVRVIDLQECPMMDLAVAEVLVAVTRALVEGRLGGLEAFKDLPEEELLGVFTEVIRTGRATPIAHPGLLAAMGLGGPSTAGAVWEHLAATVEQELSPDARNGIALILEHGSLAERILACTGSTPDRDRIVAVYRELADHLEADTFFA
;
A
#
# COMPACT_ATOMS: atom_id res chain seq x y z
N GLY A 1 4.47 1.14 -13.09
CA GLY A 1 3.65 1.67 -14.22
C GLY A 1 2.49 0.75 -14.51
N ALA A 2 1.55 1.15 -15.38
CA ALA A 2 0.42 0.33 -15.80
C ALA A 2 0.45 0.09 -17.32
N ILE A 3 0.15 -1.13 -17.77
CA ILE A 3 0.19 -1.51 -19.18
C ILE A 3 -1.12 -2.20 -19.56
N ALA A 4 -1.81 -1.71 -20.59
CA ALA A 4 -2.96 -2.40 -21.15
C ALA A 4 -2.53 -3.69 -21.86
N ARG A 5 -3.10 -4.82 -21.44
CA ARG A 5 -2.93 -6.15 -22.04
C ARG A 5 -4.23 -6.52 -22.75
N PHE A 6 -4.43 -5.94 -23.93
CA PHE A 6 -5.65 -6.12 -24.72
C PHE A 6 -5.89 -7.58 -25.11
N ASP A 7 -4.83 -8.36 -25.33
CA ASP A 7 -4.86 -9.80 -25.59
C ASP A 7 -5.48 -10.61 -24.44
N ARG A 8 -5.49 -10.05 -23.23
CA ARG A 8 -5.99 -10.68 -21.99
C ARG A 8 -7.18 -9.95 -21.37
N GLY A 9 -7.63 -8.85 -21.99
CA GLY A 9 -8.65 -7.97 -21.40
C GLY A 9 -8.26 -7.44 -20.02
N ALA A 10 -6.98 -7.15 -19.79
CA ALA A 10 -6.44 -6.82 -18.46
C ALA A 10 -5.59 -5.55 -18.47
N ILE A 11 -5.40 -4.96 -17.29
CA ILE A 11 -4.41 -3.91 -17.02
C ILE A 11 -3.36 -4.51 -16.08
N GLU A 12 -2.10 -4.49 -16.49
CA GLU A 12 -0.98 -4.98 -15.70
C GLU A 12 -0.38 -3.82 -14.91
N VAL A 13 -0.57 -3.83 -13.59
CA VAL A 13 -0.04 -2.82 -12.66
C VAL A 13 1.27 -3.30 -12.04
N ARG A 14 2.35 -2.54 -12.22
CA ARG A 14 3.74 -2.89 -11.84
C ARG A 14 4.36 -1.82 -10.94
N VAL A 15 3.73 -1.53 -9.82
CA VAL A 15 4.21 -0.53 -8.84
C VAL A 15 4.40 -1.12 -7.44
N ILE A 16 4.15 -2.43 -7.29
CA ILE A 16 4.18 -3.11 -6.00
C ILE A 16 5.59 -3.66 -5.78
N ASP A 17 6.18 -3.35 -4.64
CA ASP A 17 7.46 -3.91 -4.20
C ASP A 17 7.24 -5.26 -3.50
N LEU A 18 8.24 -6.15 -3.62
CA LEU A 18 8.26 -7.39 -2.86
C LEU A 18 8.36 -7.10 -1.36
N GLN A 19 7.65 -7.92 -0.58
CA GLN A 19 7.66 -7.85 0.88
C GLN A 19 8.69 -8.82 1.48
N GLU A 20 8.80 -8.83 2.80
CA GLU A 20 9.78 -9.64 3.53
C GLU A 20 9.56 -11.15 3.42
N CYS A 21 8.32 -11.59 3.14
CA CYS A 21 7.95 -12.99 3.05
C CYS A 21 6.73 -13.21 2.14
N PRO A 22 6.55 -14.43 1.59
CA PRO A 22 5.39 -14.78 0.75
C PRO A 22 4.04 -14.48 1.40
N MET A 23 3.89 -14.69 2.71
CA MET A 23 2.65 -14.40 3.43
C MET A 23 2.31 -12.91 3.38
N MET A 24 3.30 -12.01 3.51
CA MET A 24 3.07 -10.57 3.39
C MET A 24 2.81 -10.16 1.93
N ASP A 25 3.47 -10.78 0.95
CA ASP A 25 3.17 -10.56 -0.48
C ASP A 25 1.71 -10.92 -0.80
N LEU A 26 1.23 -12.06 -0.27
CA LEU A 26 -0.16 -12.50 -0.43
C LEU A 26 -1.15 -11.58 0.31
N ALA A 27 -0.80 -11.08 1.51
CA ALA A 27 -1.61 -10.11 2.23
C ALA A 27 -1.80 -8.81 1.42
N VAL A 28 -0.73 -8.28 0.84
CA VAL A 28 -0.77 -7.10 -0.04
C VAL A 28 -1.57 -7.39 -1.31
N ALA A 29 -1.40 -8.56 -1.92
CA ALA A 29 -2.18 -8.94 -3.10
C ALA A 29 -3.69 -9.06 -2.79
N GLU A 30 -4.06 -9.70 -1.67
CA GLU A 30 -5.45 -9.85 -1.25
C GLU A 30 -6.12 -8.49 -1.03
N VAL A 31 -5.49 -7.58 -0.27
CA VAL A 31 -6.09 -6.26 -0.03
C VAL A 31 -6.22 -5.45 -1.31
N LEU A 32 -5.24 -5.52 -2.22
CA LEU A 32 -5.31 -4.82 -3.51
C LEU A 32 -6.43 -5.35 -4.39
N VAL A 33 -6.63 -6.68 -4.43
CA VAL A 33 -7.76 -7.28 -5.16
C VAL A 33 -9.09 -6.83 -4.56
N ALA A 34 -9.22 -6.84 -3.24
CA ALA A 34 -10.45 -6.45 -2.56
C ALA A 34 -10.75 -4.95 -2.73
N VAL A 35 -9.76 -4.08 -2.57
CA VAL A 35 -9.89 -2.62 -2.79
C VAL A 35 -10.21 -2.30 -4.25
N THR A 36 -9.56 -2.96 -5.20
CA THR A 36 -9.86 -2.77 -6.63
C THR A 36 -11.29 -3.19 -6.95
N ARG A 37 -11.77 -4.29 -6.36
CA ARG A 37 -13.16 -4.72 -6.47
C ARG A 37 -14.12 -3.68 -5.88
N ALA A 38 -13.83 -3.20 -4.67
CA ALA A 38 -14.62 -2.18 -4.00
C ALA A 38 -14.71 -0.88 -4.81
N LEU A 39 -13.62 -0.49 -5.48
CA LEU A 39 -13.56 0.65 -6.38
C LEU A 39 -14.51 0.49 -7.57
N VAL A 40 -14.46 -0.65 -8.28
CA VAL A 40 -15.29 -0.87 -9.48
C VAL A 40 -16.76 -1.11 -9.14
N GLU A 41 -17.06 -1.63 -7.94
CA GLU A 41 -18.42 -1.82 -7.42
C GLU A 41 -19.02 -0.51 -6.84
N GLY A 42 -18.24 0.57 -6.78
CA GLY A 42 -18.69 1.86 -6.28
C GLY A 42 -18.79 1.97 -4.75
N ARG A 43 -18.18 1.03 -4.01
CA ARG A 43 -18.20 1.00 -2.53
C ARG A 43 -17.29 2.04 -1.89
N LEU A 44 -16.27 2.49 -2.61
CA LEU A 44 -15.32 3.52 -2.17
C LEU A 44 -15.69 4.92 -2.66
N GLY A 45 -16.83 5.06 -3.33
CA GLY A 45 -17.21 6.26 -4.09
C GLY A 45 -17.51 5.91 -5.56
N GLY A 46 -18.00 6.88 -6.33
CA GLY A 46 -18.38 6.64 -7.72
C GLY A 46 -17.17 6.56 -8.64
N LEU A 47 -17.06 5.51 -9.46
CA LEU A 47 -15.99 5.36 -10.46
C LEU A 47 -15.88 6.58 -11.40
N GLU A 48 -17.01 7.23 -11.72
CA GLU A 48 -17.02 8.44 -12.53
C GLU A 48 -16.22 9.59 -11.91
N ALA A 49 -16.21 9.71 -10.57
CA ALA A 49 -15.45 10.75 -9.88
C ALA A 49 -13.93 10.60 -10.09
N PHE A 50 -13.44 9.37 -10.33
CA PHE A 50 -12.02 9.14 -10.66
C PHE A 50 -11.68 9.49 -12.11
N LYS A 51 -12.64 9.41 -13.04
CA LYS A 51 -12.40 9.67 -14.47
C LYS A 51 -12.19 11.14 -14.77
N ASP A 52 -12.76 12.01 -13.95
CA ASP A 52 -12.65 13.47 -14.09
C ASP A 52 -11.36 14.03 -13.45
N LEU A 53 -10.56 13.20 -12.77
CA LEU A 53 -9.33 13.64 -12.11
C LEU A 53 -8.20 13.81 -13.13
N PRO A 54 -7.53 14.99 -13.17
CA PRO A 54 -6.39 15.20 -14.05
C PRO A 54 -5.22 14.28 -13.71
N GLU A 55 -4.67 13.58 -14.72
CA GLU A 55 -3.54 12.66 -14.53
C GLU A 55 -2.33 13.34 -13.87
N GLU A 56 -2.04 14.59 -14.24
CA GLU A 56 -0.91 15.36 -13.69
C GLU A 56 -1.06 15.62 -12.18
N GLU A 57 -2.28 15.87 -11.70
CA GLU A 57 -2.55 16.04 -10.27
C GLU A 57 -2.38 14.72 -9.50
N LEU A 58 -2.84 13.60 -10.09
CA LEU A 58 -2.65 12.27 -9.52
C LEU A 58 -1.17 11.85 -9.50
N LEU A 59 -0.41 12.18 -10.55
CA LEU A 59 1.02 11.93 -10.62
C LEU A 59 1.78 12.69 -9.53
N GLY A 60 1.37 13.93 -9.24
CA GLY A 60 1.90 14.74 -8.14
C GLY A 60 1.71 14.05 -6.79
N VAL A 61 0.48 13.58 -6.51
CA VAL A 61 0.18 12.81 -5.28
C VAL A 61 1.01 11.54 -5.21
N PHE A 62 1.03 10.74 -6.29
CA PHE A 62 1.78 9.48 -6.37
C PHE A 62 3.27 9.67 -6.09
N THR A 63 3.89 10.70 -6.67
CA THR A 63 5.31 11.00 -6.49
C THR A 63 5.64 11.40 -5.05
N GLU A 64 4.78 12.19 -4.41
CA GLU A 64 4.97 12.56 -3.01
C GLU A 64 4.79 11.37 -2.04
N VAL A 65 3.89 10.44 -2.35
CA VAL A 65 3.72 9.18 -1.59
C VAL A 65 4.96 8.29 -1.71
N ILE A 66 5.56 8.18 -2.90
CA ILE A 66 6.85 7.48 -3.05
C ILE A 66 7.92 8.10 -2.14
N ARG A 67 7.95 9.43 -2.01
CA ARG A 67 8.98 10.15 -1.27
C ARG A 67 8.79 10.11 0.25
N THR A 68 7.54 10.17 0.72
CA THR A 68 7.23 10.42 2.15
C THR A 68 6.30 9.38 2.79
N GLY A 69 5.88 8.37 2.03
CA GLY A 69 5.15 7.21 2.55
C GLY A 69 3.78 7.56 3.15
N ARG A 70 3.41 6.86 4.22
CA ARG A 70 2.10 7.04 4.89
C ARG A 70 1.87 8.44 5.44
N ALA A 71 2.93 9.20 5.71
CA ALA A 71 2.85 10.55 6.26
C ALA A 71 2.49 11.61 5.22
N THR A 72 2.49 11.28 3.92
CA THR A 72 2.17 12.24 2.85
C THR A 72 0.79 12.85 3.06
N PRO A 73 0.67 14.18 3.21
CA PRO A 73 -0.61 14.86 3.21
C PRO A 73 -1.24 14.76 1.81
N ILE A 74 -2.48 14.28 1.74
CA ILE A 74 -3.26 14.24 0.50
C ILE A 74 -4.10 15.52 0.46
N ALA A 75 -3.58 16.54 -0.19
CA ALA A 75 -4.24 17.84 -0.36
C ALA A 75 -5.03 17.93 -1.68
N HIS A 76 -5.66 16.82 -2.09
CA HIS A 76 -6.43 16.72 -3.33
C HIS A 76 -7.91 16.41 -3.01
N PRO A 77 -8.78 17.43 -2.91
CA PRO A 77 -10.17 17.24 -2.50
C PRO A 77 -10.97 16.32 -3.42
N GLY A 78 -10.75 16.43 -4.75
CA GLY A 78 -11.38 15.55 -5.73
C GLY A 78 -11.05 14.07 -5.51
N LEU A 79 -9.76 13.74 -5.36
CA LEU A 79 -9.30 12.38 -5.07
C LEU A 79 -9.87 11.84 -3.75
N LEU A 80 -9.85 12.66 -2.69
CA LEU A 80 -10.41 12.28 -1.39
C LEU A 80 -11.92 12.03 -1.46
N ALA A 81 -12.67 12.93 -2.10
CA ALA A 81 -14.11 12.78 -2.31
C ALA A 81 -14.43 11.55 -3.18
N ALA A 82 -13.62 11.28 -4.20
CA ALA A 82 -13.75 10.08 -5.04
C ALA A 82 -13.54 8.78 -4.22
N MET A 83 -12.75 8.84 -3.16
CA MET A 83 -12.57 7.75 -2.17
C MET A 83 -13.54 7.83 -0.98
N GLY A 84 -14.59 8.65 -1.05
CA GLY A 84 -15.60 8.76 0.01
C GLY A 84 -15.16 9.54 1.25
N LEU A 85 -14.05 10.27 1.18
CA LEU A 85 -13.47 11.04 2.29
C LEU A 85 -13.83 12.53 2.19
N GLY A 86 -14.26 13.11 3.31
CA GLY A 86 -14.82 14.47 3.37
C GLY A 86 -13.84 15.59 3.76
N GLY A 87 -12.55 15.31 3.93
CA GLY A 87 -11.59 16.30 4.40
C GLY A 87 -10.13 15.89 4.23
N PRO A 88 -9.18 16.81 4.53
CA PRO A 88 -7.75 16.54 4.43
C PRO A 88 -7.37 15.25 5.15
N SER A 89 -6.53 14.45 4.50
CA SER A 89 -6.11 13.15 5.00
C SER A 89 -4.62 12.94 4.72
N THR A 90 -4.06 11.87 5.27
CA THR A 90 -2.73 11.37 4.90
C THR A 90 -2.86 10.10 4.06
N ALA A 91 -1.83 9.72 3.33
CA ALA A 91 -1.81 8.45 2.60
C ALA A 91 -2.09 7.26 3.53
N GLY A 92 -1.57 7.28 4.76
CA GLY A 92 -1.85 6.27 5.79
C GLY A 92 -3.32 6.22 6.18
N ALA A 93 -3.93 7.37 6.51
CA ALA A 93 -5.35 7.44 6.87
C ALA A 93 -6.29 7.05 5.70
N VAL A 94 -5.88 7.33 4.45
CA VAL A 94 -6.56 6.80 3.27
C VAL A 94 -6.50 5.26 3.27
N TRP A 95 -5.32 4.68 3.46
CA TRP A 95 -5.18 3.21 3.51
C TRP A 95 -5.93 2.56 4.68
N GLU A 96 -5.99 3.20 5.85
CA GLU A 96 -6.83 2.76 6.97
C GLU A 96 -8.30 2.68 6.57
N HIS A 97 -8.81 3.71 5.89
CA HIS A 97 -10.17 3.73 5.37
C HIS A 97 -10.42 2.63 4.32
N LEU A 98 -9.50 2.45 3.38
CA LEU A 98 -9.59 1.42 2.35
C LEU A 98 -9.59 0.01 2.95
N ALA A 99 -8.66 -0.27 3.87
CA ALA A 99 -8.54 -1.56 4.53
C ALA A 99 -9.78 -1.88 5.37
N ALA A 100 -10.29 -0.91 6.14
CA ALA A 100 -11.52 -1.07 6.92
C ALA A 100 -12.74 -1.38 6.03
N THR A 101 -12.80 -0.81 4.83
CA THR A 101 -13.92 -1.06 3.89
C THR A 101 -13.96 -2.51 3.38
N VAL A 102 -12.81 -3.17 3.30
CA VAL A 102 -12.69 -4.53 2.73
C VAL A 102 -12.30 -5.60 3.74
N GLU A 103 -12.16 -5.25 5.03
CA GLU A 103 -11.63 -6.13 6.09
C GLU A 103 -12.32 -7.50 6.17
N GLN A 104 -13.64 -7.53 5.94
CA GLN A 104 -14.43 -8.76 6.03
C GLN A 104 -14.20 -9.70 4.82
N GLU A 105 -13.61 -9.20 3.74
CA GLU A 105 -13.25 -9.97 2.54
C GLU A 105 -11.86 -10.62 2.66
N LEU A 106 -11.03 -10.15 3.60
CA LEU A 106 -9.64 -10.59 3.77
C LEU A 106 -9.54 -11.87 4.60
N SER A 107 -8.56 -12.71 4.26
CA SER A 107 -8.18 -13.84 5.09
C SER A 107 -7.65 -13.39 6.46
N PRO A 108 -7.63 -14.26 7.50
CA PRO A 108 -7.02 -13.93 8.78
C PRO A 108 -5.56 -13.47 8.66
N ASP A 109 -4.77 -14.15 7.81
CA ASP A 109 -3.35 -13.82 7.61
C ASP A 109 -3.19 -12.47 6.91
N ALA A 110 -4.01 -12.18 5.89
CA ALA A 110 -4.01 -10.87 5.25
C ALA A 110 -4.42 -9.75 6.21
N ARG A 111 -5.45 -9.96 7.05
CA ARG A 111 -5.83 -8.98 8.08
C ARG A 111 -4.68 -8.67 9.04
N ASN A 112 -3.98 -9.70 9.52
CA ASN A 112 -2.85 -9.53 10.42
C ASN A 112 -1.69 -8.79 9.74
N GLY A 113 -1.36 -9.14 8.49
CA GLY A 113 -0.29 -8.49 7.73
C GLY A 113 -0.60 -7.02 7.42
N ILE A 114 -1.83 -6.72 6.99
CA ILE A 114 -2.26 -5.34 6.73
C ILE A 114 -2.33 -4.52 8.02
N ALA A 115 -2.81 -5.10 9.13
CA ALA A 115 -2.78 -4.43 10.43
C ALA A 115 -1.35 -4.05 10.84
N LEU A 116 -0.38 -4.94 10.63
CA LEU A 116 1.03 -4.67 10.88
C LEU A 116 1.57 -3.52 10.02
N ILE A 117 1.23 -3.48 8.72
CA ILE A 117 1.64 -2.37 7.83
C ILE A 117 1.01 -1.04 8.28
N LEU A 118 -0.27 -1.03 8.65
CA LEU A 118 -0.96 0.18 9.10
C LEU A 118 -0.41 0.69 10.45
N GLU A 119 -0.10 -0.23 11.37
CA GLU A 119 0.44 0.10 12.69
C GLU A 119 1.90 0.56 12.59
N HIS A 120 2.78 -0.29 12.05
CA HIS A 120 4.23 -0.12 12.08
C HIS A 120 4.82 0.56 10.83
N GLY A 121 4.01 0.79 9.79
CA GLY A 121 4.45 1.37 8.53
C GLY A 121 4.86 0.32 7.51
N SER A 122 5.26 0.76 6.32
CA SER A 122 5.77 -0.05 5.21
C SER A 122 7.04 -0.83 5.59
N LEU A 123 7.40 -1.83 4.78
CA LEU A 123 8.66 -2.57 4.96
C LEU A 123 9.87 -1.63 4.98
N ALA A 124 9.89 -0.59 4.13
CA ALA A 124 10.96 0.40 4.12
C ALA A 124 11.06 1.17 5.46
N GLU A 125 9.92 1.55 6.05
CA GLU A 125 9.87 2.21 7.36
C GLU A 125 10.33 1.29 8.49
N ARG A 126 9.93 0.01 8.47
CA ARG A 126 10.37 -0.99 9.45
C ARG A 126 11.87 -1.27 9.34
N ILE A 127 12.40 -1.39 8.12
CA ILE A 127 13.84 -1.52 7.88
C ILE A 127 14.58 -0.29 8.43
N LEU A 128 14.11 0.92 8.13
CA LEU A 128 14.74 2.16 8.61
C LEU A 128 14.69 2.28 10.14
N ALA A 129 13.60 1.85 10.77
CA ALA A 129 13.47 1.80 12.22
C ALA A 129 14.53 0.87 12.85
N CYS A 130 14.77 -0.30 12.23
CA CYS A 130 15.79 -1.22 12.69
C CYS A 130 17.21 -0.75 12.36
N THR A 131 17.49 -0.17 11.19
CA THR A 131 18.84 0.30 10.85
C THR A 131 19.23 1.57 11.61
N GLY A 132 18.27 2.42 11.95
CA GLY A 132 18.51 3.77 12.44
C GLY A 132 18.90 4.74 11.32
N SER A 133 19.13 6.01 11.67
CA SER A 133 19.36 7.10 10.71
C SER A 133 20.78 7.15 10.12
N THR A 134 21.75 6.53 10.78
CA THR A 134 23.16 6.49 10.34
C THR A 134 23.74 5.09 10.56
N PRO A 135 23.26 4.05 9.86
CA PRO A 135 23.73 2.69 10.07
C PRO A 135 25.16 2.52 9.52
N ASP A 136 25.95 1.70 10.20
CA ASP A 136 27.16 1.13 9.60
C ASP A 136 26.84 -0.13 8.79
N ARG A 137 27.85 -0.66 8.10
CA ARG A 137 27.70 -1.85 7.26
C ARG A 137 27.21 -3.05 8.07
N ASP A 138 27.68 -3.21 9.30
CA ASP A 138 27.37 -4.38 10.11
C ASP A 138 25.92 -4.34 10.57
N ARG A 139 25.38 -3.16 10.89
CA ARG A 139 23.96 -2.99 11.20
C ARG A 139 23.06 -3.31 10.01
N ILE A 140 23.41 -2.84 8.80
CA ILE A 140 22.65 -3.15 7.59
C ILE A 140 22.65 -4.67 7.33
N VAL A 141 23.82 -5.31 7.39
CA VAL A 141 23.93 -6.76 7.17
C VAL A 141 23.13 -7.53 8.23
N ALA A 142 23.11 -7.09 9.49
CA ALA A 142 22.33 -7.73 10.54
C ALA A 142 20.82 -7.68 10.24
N VAL A 143 20.28 -6.51 9.88
CA VAL A 143 18.85 -6.37 9.54
C VAL A 143 18.48 -7.19 8.31
N TYR A 144 19.33 -7.25 7.29
CA TYR A 144 19.06 -8.06 6.10
C TYR A 144 19.19 -9.57 6.34
N ARG A 145 19.98 -10.01 7.32
CA ARG A 145 19.97 -11.41 7.77
C ARG A 145 18.67 -11.75 8.48
N GLU A 146 18.19 -10.86 9.34
CA GLU A 146 16.88 -11.01 9.99
C GLU A 146 15.75 -11.09 8.97
N LEU A 147 15.75 -10.22 7.93
CA LEU A 147 14.81 -10.34 6.81
C LEU A 147 14.90 -11.69 6.08
N ALA A 148 16.11 -12.23 5.90
CA ALA A 148 16.29 -13.54 5.29
C ALA A 148 15.73 -14.67 6.17
N ASP A 149 15.87 -14.56 7.50
CA ASP A 149 15.28 -15.49 8.45
C ASP A 149 13.73 -15.43 8.38
N HIS A 150 13.16 -14.23 8.28
CA HIS A 150 11.71 -14.04 8.09
C HIS A 150 11.20 -14.59 6.76
N LEU A 151 11.98 -14.42 5.69
CA LEU A 151 11.69 -14.99 4.38
C LEU A 151 11.67 -16.52 4.43
N GLU A 152 12.67 -17.13 5.07
CA GLU A 152 12.75 -18.60 5.20
C GLU A 152 11.63 -19.16 6.08
N ALA A 153 11.29 -18.46 7.16
CA ALA A 153 10.25 -18.88 8.10
C ALA A 153 8.82 -18.55 7.66
N ASP A 154 8.65 -17.76 6.60
CA ASP A 154 7.36 -17.20 6.16
C ASP A 154 6.62 -16.45 7.28
N THR A 155 7.34 -15.54 7.94
CA THR A 155 6.81 -14.75 9.09
C THR A 155 6.97 -13.26 8.84
N PHE A 156 6.14 -12.46 9.51
CA PHE A 156 6.21 -11.00 9.36
C PHE A 156 7.41 -10.41 10.10
N PHE A 157 8.04 -9.41 9.46
CA PHE A 157 9.11 -8.61 10.05
C PHE A 157 8.47 -7.38 10.71
N ALA A 158 8.60 -7.27 12.03
CA ALA A 158 7.98 -6.19 12.84
C ALA A 158 8.99 -5.10 13.21
#